data_AF-A0A382NP22-F1
#
_entry.id   AF-A0A382NP22-F1
#
_cell.length_a   1.000
_cell.length_b   1.000
_cell.length_c   1.000
_cell.angle_alpha   90.00
_cell.angle_beta   90.00
_cell.angle_gamma   90.00
#
_symmetry.space_group_name_H-M   'P 1'
#
loop_
_entity.id
_entity.type
_entity.pdbx_description
1 polymer ?
#
loop_
_entity_poly.entity_id
_entity_poly.type
_entity_poly.pdbx_seq_one_letter_code
_entity_poly.pdbx_strand_id
1 'polypeptide(L)'
;MKSIKGLTIIESLVCLVIIGIGFIAVNQLITFAIASMDRSLERNKVNFLSEMVIEDMIGDSNNSSNYAFNEKCKHTSKSSSDLSGAQKNKWRNKFSAANQIKLDGKDRKPRCLTGDEKRAYGTATTGRFIFKTSKGTRIKYLGVGLK
;
A
#
# COMPACT_ATOMS: atom_id res chain seq x y z
N MET A 1 28.02 23.48 -51.43
CA MET A 1 27.34 22.21 -51.11
C MET A 1 28.02 21.60 -49.88
N LYS A 2 27.33 21.47 -48.75
CA LYS A 2 27.92 21.06 -47.47
C LYS A 2 28.11 19.53 -47.50
N SER A 3 29.36 19.05 -47.44
CA SER A 3 29.65 17.61 -47.45
C SER A 3 29.14 16.97 -46.17
N ILE A 4 28.19 16.04 -46.30
CA ILE A 4 27.70 15.21 -45.20
C ILE A 4 28.80 14.16 -44.96
N LYS A 5 29.64 14.38 -43.94
CA LYS A 5 30.64 13.39 -43.55
C LYS A 5 29.92 12.19 -42.93
N GLY A 6 30.04 11.01 -43.53
CA GLY A 6 29.53 9.76 -42.97
C GLY A 6 30.34 9.30 -41.76
N LEU A 7 29.73 8.46 -40.91
CA LEU A 7 30.41 7.82 -39.77
C LEU A 7 31.36 6.73 -40.28
N THR A 8 32.57 6.69 -39.73
CA THR A 8 33.50 5.58 -40.00
C THR A 8 33.10 4.32 -39.24
N ILE A 9 33.45 3.13 -39.74
CA ILE A 9 33.08 1.84 -39.11
C ILE A 9 33.56 1.74 -37.66
N ILE A 10 34.74 2.29 -37.36
CA ILE A 10 35.31 2.25 -36.01
C ILE A 10 34.59 3.21 -35.06
N GLU A 11 34.17 4.37 -35.57
CA GLU A 11 33.41 5.36 -34.81
C GLU A 11 32.01 4.86 -34.47
N SER A 12 31.34 4.18 -35.42
CA SER A 12 30.04 3.55 -35.15
C SER A 12 30.14 2.38 -34.16
N LEU A 13 31.23 1.61 -34.18
CA LEU A 13 31.49 0.51 -33.25
C LEU A 13 31.66 1.01 -31.80
N VAL A 14 32.43 2.07 -31.59
CA VAL A 14 32.63 2.67 -30.25
C VAL A 14 31.30 3.26 -29.72
N CYS A 15 30.55 3.96 -30.57
CA CYS A 15 29.23 4.50 -30.20
C CYS A 15 28.26 3.40 -29.75
N LEU A 16 28.23 2.25 -30.45
CA LEU A 16 27.35 1.13 -30.12
C LEU A 16 27.69 0.54 -28.74
N VAL A 17 28.98 0.38 -28.42
CA VAL A 17 29.44 -0.11 -27.11
C VAL A 17 29.04 0.85 -25.98
N ILE A 18 29.24 2.16 -26.17
CA ILE A 18 28.90 3.17 -25.17
C ILE A 18 27.38 3.18 -24.89
N ILE A 19 26.56 3.15 -25.94
CA ILE A 19 25.10 3.10 -25.81
C ILE A 19 24.66 1.79 -25.15
N GLY A 20 25.28 0.67 -25.49
CA GLY A 20 24.98 -0.64 -24.90
C GLY A 20 25.20 -0.65 -23.38
N ILE A 21 26.37 -0.21 -22.92
CA ILE A 21 26.70 -0.14 -21.49
C ILE A 21 25.75 0.84 -20.76
N GLY A 22 25.50 2.02 -21.35
CA GLY A 22 24.58 3.00 -20.80
C GLY A 22 23.15 2.45 -20.66
N PHE A 23 22.66 1.74 -21.67
CA PHE A 23 21.33 1.14 -21.66
C PHE A 23 21.18 0.09 -20.54
N ILE A 24 22.20 -0.74 -20.33
CA ILE A 24 22.21 -1.77 -19.29
C ILE A 24 22.21 -1.12 -17.90
N ALA A 25 23.02 -0.10 -17.69
CA ALA A 25 23.06 0.64 -16.43
C ALA A 25 21.72 1.31 -16.10
N VAL A 26 21.09 1.97 -17.09
CA VAL A 26 19.79 2.62 -16.91
C VAL A 26 18.68 1.61 -16.59
N ASN A 27 18.65 0.46 -17.27
CA ASN A 27 17.64 -0.58 -16.97
C ASN A 27 17.77 -1.16 -15.56
N GLN A 28 18.99 -1.32 -15.06
CA GLN A 28 19.22 -1.74 -13.67
C GLN A 28 18.71 -0.69 -12.67
N LEU A 29 18.98 0.60 -12.94
CA LEU A 29 18.47 1.69 -12.10
C LEU A 29 16.93 1.77 -12.13
N ILE A 30 16.30 1.60 -13.29
CA ILE A 30 14.83 1.58 -13.40
C ILE A 30 14.26 0.43 -12.57
N THR A 31 14.84 -0.75 -12.65
CA THR A 31 14.36 -1.93 -11.90
C THR A 31 14.46 -1.70 -10.39
N PHE A 32 15.57 -1.13 -9.93
CA PHE A 32 15.73 -0.74 -8.53
C PHE A 32 14.73 0.35 -8.11
N ALA A 33 14.55 1.37 -8.93
CA ALA A 33 13.61 2.46 -8.67
C ALA A 33 12.19 1.93 -8.51
N ILE A 34 11.71 1.07 -9.41
CA ILE A 34 10.38 0.44 -9.34
C ILE A 34 10.23 -0.36 -8.03
N ALA A 35 11.21 -1.19 -7.69
CA ALA A 35 11.15 -2.00 -6.47
C ALA A 35 11.21 -1.17 -5.17
N SER A 36 11.85 0.00 -5.21
CA SER A 36 11.88 0.94 -4.08
C SER A 36 10.57 1.72 -3.93
N MET A 37 10.00 2.15 -5.07
CA MET A 37 8.71 2.82 -5.14
C MET A 37 7.58 1.93 -4.63
N ASP A 38 7.54 0.66 -5.06
CA ASP A 38 6.51 -0.29 -4.63
C ASP A 38 6.49 -0.43 -3.10
N ARG A 39 7.66 -0.60 -2.47
CA ARG A 39 7.78 -0.65 -1.00
C ARG A 39 7.37 0.66 -0.32
N SER A 40 7.67 1.81 -0.91
CA SER A 40 7.29 3.12 -0.36
C SER A 40 5.78 3.33 -0.42
N LEU A 41 5.16 2.98 -1.56
CA LEU A 41 3.71 3.03 -1.76
C LEU A 41 2.97 2.12 -0.78
N GLU A 42 3.46 0.90 -0.55
CA GLU A 42 2.90 0.00 0.46
C GLU A 42 2.94 0.62 1.86
N ARG A 43 4.05 1.28 2.24
CA ARG A 43 4.17 1.93 3.56
C ARG A 43 3.24 3.12 3.68
N ASN A 44 3.20 3.99 2.68
CA ASN A 44 2.39 5.21 2.70
C ASN A 44 0.89 4.88 2.71
N LYS A 45 0.48 3.90 1.89
CA LYS A 45 -0.90 3.39 1.89
C LYS A 45 -1.31 2.86 3.26
N VAL A 46 -0.46 2.07 3.91
CA VAL A 46 -0.76 1.55 5.26
C VAL A 46 -0.86 2.70 6.26
N ASN A 47 0.03 3.70 6.19
CA ASN A 47 0.03 4.85 7.10
C ASN A 47 -1.28 5.67 6.99
N PHE A 48 -1.67 6.01 5.76
CA PHE A 48 -2.91 6.73 5.51
C PHE A 48 -4.16 5.97 5.97
N LEU A 49 -4.19 4.65 5.72
CA LEU A 49 -5.33 3.82 6.14
C LEU A 49 -5.40 3.68 7.67
N SER A 50 -4.26 3.60 8.36
CA SER A 50 -4.24 3.56 9.81
C SER A 50 -4.62 4.89 10.45
N GLU A 51 -4.17 6.02 9.88
CA GLU A 51 -4.53 7.35 10.35
C GLU A 51 -6.04 7.58 10.23
N MET A 52 -6.64 7.23 9.09
CA MET A 52 -8.09 7.32 8.91
C MET A 52 -8.89 6.51 9.93
N VAL A 53 -8.45 5.28 10.24
CA VAL A 53 -9.12 4.47 11.26
C VAL A 53 -8.97 5.10 12.64
N ILE A 54 -7.79 5.59 12.97
CA ILE A 54 -7.53 6.21 14.28
C ILE A 54 -8.28 7.54 14.42
N GLU A 55 -8.33 8.36 13.39
CA GLU A 55 -9.10 9.62 13.34
C GLU A 55 -10.59 9.34 13.55
N ASP A 56 -11.16 8.39 12.80
CA ASP A 56 -12.55 7.97 12.97
C ASP A 56 -12.83 7.44 14.39
N MET A 57 -11.86 6.78 15.05
CA MET A 57 -11.99 6.26 16.42
C MET A 57 -11.83 7.30 17.53
N ILE A 58 -11.04 8.35 17.26
CA ILE A 58 -10.80 9.47 18.18
C ILE A 58 -11.94 10.50 18.08
N GLY A 59 -12.51 10.66 16.88
CA GLY A 59 -13.69 11.50 16.66
C GLY A 59 -14.91 11.08 17.49
N ASP A 60 -14.98 9.81 17.91
CA ASP A 60 -15.98 9.29 18.85
C ASP A 60 -15.29 8.60 20.05
N SER A 61 -14.64 9.40 20.90
CA SER A 61 -13.92 8.91 22.08
C SER A 61 -14.84 8.19 23.09
N ASN A 62 -16.10 8.61 23.19
CA ASN A 62 -17.09 8.04 24.11
C ASN A 62 -17.48 6.61 23.73
N ASN A 63 -17.52 6.29 22.43
CA ASN A 63 -17.89 4.96 21.93
C ASN A 63 -16.69 4.19 21.34
N SER A 64 -15.47 4.62 21.61
CA SER A 64 -14.22 4.10 21.02
C SER A 64 -14.05 2.57 21.16
N SER A 65 -14.58 1.98 22.25
CA SER A 65 -14.57 0.53 22.47
C SER A 65 -15.42 -0.23 21.44
N ASN A 66 -16.53 0.36 21.01
CA ASN A 66 -17.44 -0.21 20.03
C ASN A 66 -16.87 -0.12 18.60
N TYR A 67 -15.77 0.61 18.39
CA TYR A 67 -15.02 0.63 17.14
C TYR A 67 -13.95 -0.45 17.02
N ALA A 68 -13.79 -1.31 18.04
CA ALA A 68 -12.89 -2.44 17.99
C ALA A 68 -13.18 -3.33 16.76
N PHE A 69 -12.11 -3.64 16.04
CA PHE A 69 -12.16 -4.29 14.75
C PHE A 69 -11.07 -5.34 14.65
N ASN A 70 -11.43 -6.55 14.22
CA ASN A 70 -10.46 -7.58 13.88
C ASN A 70 -10.90 -8.23 12.57
N GLU A 71 -10.10 -8.05 11.52
CA GLU A 71 -10.35 -8.68 10.24
C GLU A 71 -9.11 -9.38 9.70
N LYS A 72 -9.36 -10.56 9.14
CA LYS A 72 -8.37 -11.38 8.43
C LYS A 72 -8.57 -11.22 6.92
N CYS A 73 -8.02 -12.13 6.11
CA CYS A 73 -8.03 -12.03 4.65
C CYS A 73 -9.40 -12.07 3.94
N LYS A 74 -10.41 -12.68 4.57
CA LYS A 74 -11.77 -12.72 4.02
C LYS A 74 -12.62 -11.72 4.79
N HIS A 75 -13.05 -10.69 4.09
CA HIS A 75 -13.97 -9.68 4.61
C HIS A 75 -15.37 -10.05 4.16
N THR A 76 -16.32 -10.07 5.09
CA THR A 76 -17.74 -10.06 4.78
C THR A 76 -18.32 -8.73 5.22
N SER A 77 -19.09 -8.09 4.34
CA SER A 77 -19.90 -6.94 4.70
C SER A 77 -20.89 -7.39 5.76
N LYS A 78 -20.81 -6.84 6.97
CA LYS A 78 -21.79 -7.14 8.02
C LYS A 78 -22.88 -6.08 7.96
N SER A 79 -24.15 -6.47 7.78
CA SER A 79 -25.24 -5.52 7.96
C SER A 79 -25.22 -5.01 9.41
N SER A 80 -25.14 -3.70 9.59
CA SER A 80 -25.20 -3.06 10.90
C SER A 80 -25.92 -1.74 10.75
N SER A 81 -26.88 -1.52 11.63
CA SER A 81 -27.71 -0.31 11.75
C SER A 81 -27.01 0.81 12.53
N ASP A 82 -25.88 0.52 13.18
CA ASP A 82 -25.16 1.46 14.04
C ASP A 82 -24.08 2.22 13.26
N LEU A 83 -23.82 3.47 13.65
CA LEU A 83 -22.78 4.32 13.06
C LEU A 83 -21.41 3.61 13.08
N SER A 84 -21.08 2.95 14.19
CA SER A 84 -19.83 2.21 14.38
C SER A 84 -19.71 1.02 13.42
N GLY A 85 -20.81 0.34 13.11
CA GLY A 85 -20.84 -0.76 12.16
C GLY A 85 -20.70 -0.28 10.71
N ALA A 86 -21.35 0.83 10.37
CA ALA A 86 -21.18 1.49 9.06
C ALA A 86 -19.73 1.91 8.82
N GLN A 87 -19.06 2.47 9.82
CA GLN A 87 -17.66 2.89 9.74
C GLN A 87 -16.72 1.68 9.60
N LYS A 88 -16.93 0.60 10.36
CA LYS A 88 -16.18 -0.66 10.18
C LYS A 88 -16.34 -1.25 8.78
N ASN A 89 -17.52 -1.12 8.17
CA ASN A 89 -17.75 -1.55 6.78
C ASN A 89 -17.02 -0.67 5.76
N LYS A 90 -17.02 0.66 5.97
CA LYS A 90 -16.20 1.60 5.18
C LYS A 90 -14.72 1.23 5.23
N TRP A 91 -14.20 0.90 6.41
CA TRP A 91 -12.82 0.44 6.58
C TRP A 91 -12.58 -0.89 5.86
N ARG A 92 -13.45 -1.90 6.01
CA ARG A 92 -13.36 -3.18 5.27
C ARG A 92 -13.25 -2.98 3.76
N ASN A 93 -14.06 -2.09 3.20
CA ASN A 93 -14.04 -1.80 1.77
C ASN A 93 -12.75 -1.11 1.33
N LYS A 94 -12.23 -0.17 2.12
CA LYS A 94 -10.93 0.46 1.83
C LYS A 94 -9.77 -0.52 1.97
N PHE A 95 -9.83 -1.42 2.95
CA PHE A 95 -8.82 -2.45 3.20
C PHE A 95 -8.83 -3.60 2.20
N SER A 96 -9.99 -3.93 1.63
CA SER A 96 -10.12 -4.92 0.57
C SER A 96 -9.65 -4.39 -0.78
N ALA A 97 -9.52 -3.06 -0.91
CA ALA A 97 -9.26 -2.37 -2.18
C ALA A 97 -10.19 -2.85 -3.31
N ALA A 98 -11.40 -3.27 -2.95
CA ALA A 98 -12.39 -3.77 -3.90
C ALA A 98 -12.65 -2.69 -4.96
N ASN A 99 -12.73 -3.09 -6.23
CA ASN A 99 -12.94 -2.20 -7.37
C ASN A 99 -11.86 -1.12 -7.62
N GLN A 100 -10.70 -1.14 -6.95
CA GLN A 100 -9.68 -0.10 -7.16
C GLN A 100 -8.75 -0.38 -8.35
N ILE A 101 -8.50 -1.65 -8.68
CA ILE A 101 -7.63 -2.04 -9.79
C ILE A 101 -8.29 -3.19 -10.55
N LYS A 102 -8.81 -2.88 -11.74
CA LYS A 102 -9.33 -3.85 -12.69
C LYS A 102 -8.28 -4.11 -13.76
N LEU A 103 -7.76 -5.33 -13.80
CA LEU A 103 -6.90 -5.80 -14.87
C LEU A 103 -7.65 -6.96 -15.53
N ASP A 104 -7.92 -6.83 -16.82
CA ASP A 104 -8.59 -7.88 -17.61
C ASP A 104 -9.96 -8.30 -17.02
N GLY A 105 -10.78 -7.30 -16.64
CA GLY A 105 -12.12 -7.53 -16.07
C GLY A 105 -12.15 -8.17 -14.68
N LYS A 106 -10.99 -8.50 -14.09
CA LYS A 106 -10.86 -9.07 -12.75
C LYS A 106 -10.33 -8.04 -11.77
N ASP A 107 -11.00 -7.94 -10.62
CA ASP A 107 -10.51 -7.13 -9.51
C ASP A 107 -9.25 -7.75 -8.93
N ARG A 108 -8.14 -7.00 -8.99
CA ARG A 108 -6.90 -7.45 -8.36
C ARG A 108 -6.99 -7.18 -6.86
N LYS A 109 -7.41 -8.19 -6.10
CA LYS A 109 -7.36 -8.12 -4.63
C LYS A 109 -5.91 -8.10 -4.15
N PRO A 110 -5.53 -7.25 -3.17
CA PRO A 110 -4.22 -7.31 -2.56
C PRO A 110 -3.93 -8.71 -2.02
N ARG A 111 -2.68 -9.16 -2.18
CA ARG A 111 -2.23 -10.46 -1.63
C ARG A 111 -2.55 -10.50 -0.14
N CYS A 112 -3.17 -11.59 0.28
CA CYS A 112 -3.45 -11.83 1.68
C CYS A 112 -3.15 -13.27 2.01
N LEU A 113 -2.23 -13.48 2.94
CA LEU A 113 -1.74 -14.79 3.34
C LEU A 113 -2.37 -15.20 4.67
N THR A 114 -2.51 -16.51 4.89
CA THR A 114 -2.96 -17.05 6.17
C THR A 114 -2.00 -16.60 7.28
N GLY A 115 -2.49 -15.77 8.21
CA GLY A 115 -1.69 -15.11 9.26
C GLY A 115 -1.68 -13.58 9.18
N ASP A 116 -2.10 -13.01 8.04
CA ASP A 116 -2.29 -11.57 7.89
C ASP A 116 -3.57 -11.12 8.61
N GLU A 117 -3.47 -10.00 9.31
CA GLU A 117 -4.51 -9.54 10.22
C GLU A 117 -4.47 -8.02 10.37
N LYS A 118 -5.64 -7.41 10.47
CA LYS A 118 -5.82 -5.97 10.69
C LYS A 118 -6.66 -5.81 11.95
N ARG A 119 -6.08 -5.28 13.02
CA ARG A 119 -6.76 -5.05 14.28
C ARG A 119 -6.78 -3.58 14.63
N ALA A 120 -7.93 -3.07 15.05
CA ALA A 120 -8.06 -1.77 15.68
C ALA A 120 -8.60 -1.96 17.10
N TYR A 121 -7.99 -1.27 18.05
CA TYR A 121 -8.39 -1.25 19.45
C TYR A 121 -8.42 0.20 19.93
N GLY A 122 -9.49 0.58 20.60
CA GLY A 122 -9.72 1.95 21.07
C GLY A 122 -10.17 1.95 22.53
N THR A 123 -9.64 2.89 23.28
CA THR A 123 -10.10 3.30 24.61
C THR A 123 -10.32 4.81 24.55
N ALA A 124 -11.09 5.38 25.47
CA ALA A 124 -11.44 6.80 25.49
C ALA A 124 -10.24 7.77 25.32
N THR A 125 -9.04 7.35 25.72
CA THR A 125 -7.81 8.15 25.65
C THR A 125 -6.77 7.61 24.67
N THR A 126 -6.97 6.45 24.05
CA THR A 126 -5.96 5.84 23.18
C THR A 126 -6.57 5.07 22.01
N GLY A 127 -6.16 5.38 20.79
CA GLY A 127 -6.43 4.59 19.59
C GLY A 127 -5.20 3.81 19.15
N ARG A 128 -5.33 2.51 18.88
CA ARG A 128 -4.24 1.63 18.41
C ARG A 128 -4.69 0.82 17.20
N PHE A 129 -3.85 0.81 16.17
CA PHE A 129 -4.03 0.01 14.96
C PHE A 129 -2.82 -0.90 14.75
N ILE A 130 -3.09 -2.18 14.51
CA ILE A 130 -2.10 -3.23 14.30
C ILE A 130 -2.32 -3.82 12.91
N PHE A 131 -1.31 -3.72 12.07
CA PHE A 131 -1.32 -4.27 10.71
C PHE A 131 -0.27 -5.37 10.60
N LYS A 132 -0.73 -6.61 10.45
CA LYS A 132 0.11 -7.80 10.24
C LYS A 132 0.07 -8.22 8.78
N THR A 133 1.24 -8.37 8.18
CA THR A 133 1.42 -8.82 6.80
C THR A 133 2.52 -9.88 6.71
N SER A 134 2.61 -10.57 5.58
CA SER A 134 3.58 -11.65 5.34
C SER A 134 3.45 -12.80 6.37
N LYS A 135 2.26 -13.39 6.47
CA LYS A 135 1.96 -14.49 7.42
C LYS A 135 2.17 -14.10 8.89
N GLY A 136 2.00 -12.81 9.20
CA GLY A 136 2.18 -12.29 10.57
C GLY A 136 3.62 -11.98 10.98
N THR A 137 4.60 -12.15 10.09
CA THR A 137 6.02 -11.84 10.39
C THR A 137 6.31 -10.34 10.40
N ARG A 138 5.61 -9.57 9.56
CA ARG A 138 5.74 -8.12 9.49
C ARG A 138 4.59 -7.49 10.24
N ILE A 139 4.89 -6.85 11.37
CA ILE A 139 3.90 -6.19 12.20
C ILE A 139 4.19 -4.69 12.21
N LYS A 140 3.17 -3.89 11.94
CA LYS A 140 3.18 -2.44 12.14
C LYS A 140 2.19 -2.06 13.20
N TYR A 141 2.59 -1.13 14.06
CA TYR A 141 1.79 -0.54 15.11
C TYR A 141 1.67 0.96 14.82
N LEU A 142 0.45 1.47 14.81
CA LEU A 142 0.20 2.89 14.96
C LEU A 142 -0.64 3.10 16.21
N GLY A 143 -0.26 4.07 17.03
CA GLY A 143 -0.96 4.40 18.25
C GLY A 143 -0.97 5.90 18.44
N VAL A 144 -2.12 6.43 18.84
CA VAL A 144 -2.30 7.83 19.21
C VAL A 144 -2.93 7.87 20.59
N GLY A 145 -2.35 8.68 21.48
CA GLY A 145 -2.88 8.95 22.80
C GLY A 145 -3.39 10.39 22.86
N LEU A 146 -4.60 10.57 23.37
CA LEU A 146 -5.17 11.86 23.72
C LEU A 146 -4.94 12.06 25.22
N LYS A 147 -4.38 13.22 25.56
CA LYS A 147 -4.17 13.65 26.95
C LYS A 147 -5.10 14.80 27.25
#